data_AF-A0A541BM45-F1
#
_entry.id   AF-A0A541BM45-F1
#
_cell.length_a   1.000
_cell.length_b   1.000
_cell.length_c   1.000
_cell.angle_alpha   90.00
_cell.angle_beta   90.00
_cell.angle_gamma   90.00
#
_symmetry.space_group_name_H-M   'P 1'
#
loop_
_entity.id
_entity.type
_entity.pdbx_description
1 polymer ?
#
loop_
_entity_poly.entity_id
_entity_poly.type
_entity_poly.pdbx_seq_one_letter_code
_entity_poly.pdbx_strand_id
1 'polypeptide(L)'
;MRVIVLTDHCSKKGEPKIVAECSLPLTGERCVQRIITDLAVLDVTATDSSWSRPRPAPGDDPILVRGVLCSCAFDIVDEVSVSDEGARLEGLRAVLTGPLPEIGRRFSALVAELAPHSALVIFTRECTGRPRKVAGDPKVVDRVTVAELDRLRTELGPPEPDNTRLYRGSATLAGRERPVHALLDRTDTLLVLIPRAEFTSANLGLVRSLFGVVALAIQLQVRQASPAYLAESRAASAERARTVAELTETHAITLETILATLRSRDLDDARARDTARETATSALIGLRSAVDQHREMAEEAATTAFARLRGELRALVPSGGVELELVEPPVGGRGLPGEVAHAARAVVRGAVQTLSTQPDLSRIRIAWDCDGSNLLIDIRDDGRGAADLAELGRQLRPRVETLGGTLESESTVGWGSSLRSVLPLDLPVVAPNRPALAALGPREAEVLEHLVAGRRNRVIAERLRVSESTVKFHVAGVLRKLEVATRGEAAAVGAEAGVKAAP
;
A
#
# COMPACT_ATOMS: atom_id res chain seq x y z
N MET A 1 47.80 -0.73 25.09
CA MET A 1 46.73 -1.62 25.61
C MET A 1 45.47 -0.77 25.72
N ARG A 2 44.33 -1.19 25.17
CA ARG A 2 43.09 -0.39 25.16
C ARG A 2 42.16 -0.94 26.25
N VAL A 3 41.79 -0.09 27.20
CA VAL A 3 40.91 -0.39 28.32
C VAL A 3 39.51 0.09 27.99
N ILE A 4 38.57 -0.86 27.95
CA ILE A 4 37.17 -0.64 27.65
C ILE A 4 36.36 -1.06 28.88
N VAL A 5 35.48 -0.19 29.36
CA VAL A 5 34.57 -0.47 30.48
C VAL A 5 33.20 -0.83 29.92
N LEU A 6 32.65 -1.97 30.33
CA LEU A 6 31.26 -2.33 30.08
C LEU A 6 30.48 -2.25 31.39
N THR A 7 29.41 -1.47 31.42
CA THR A 7 28.67 -1.24 32.67
C THR A 7 27.29 -0.62 32.42
N ASP A 8 26.30 -0.86 33.28
CA ASP A 8 25.02 -0.14 33.20
C ASP A 8 25.23 1.37 33.44
N HIS A 9 24.48 2.21 32.73
CA HIS A 9 24.61 3.67 32.73
C HIS A 9 24.33 4.27 34.12
N CYS A 10 23.36 3.67 34.82
CA CYS A 10 22.98 4.04 36.18
C CYS A 10 23.08 2.84 37.13
N SER A 11 23.13 3.11 38.43
CA SER A 11 23.01 2.09 39.48
C SER A 11 21.57 1.55 39.55
N LYS A 12 21.35 0.46 40.31
CA LYS A 12 19.99 -0.06 40.57
C LYS A 12 19.03 0.97 41.20
N LYS A 13 19.57 2.04 41.80
CA LYS A 13 18.80 3.13 42.41
C LYS A 13 18.61 4.34 41.46
N GLY A 14 19.06 4.24 40.21
CA GLY A 14 18.97 5.31 39.21
C GLY A 14 20.06 6.38 39.33
N GLU A 15 21.06 6.19 40.19
CA GLU A 15 22.17 7.14 40.35
C GLU A 15 23.17 6.99 39.18
N PRO A 16 23.68 8.10 38.61
CA PRO A 16 24.61 8.04 37.48
C PRO A 16 25.94 7.39 37.90
N LYS A 17 26.45 6.48 37.08
CA LYS A 17 27.76 5.83 37.32
C LYS A 17 28.90 6.50 36.58
N ILE A 18 28.59 7.33 35.58
CA ILE A 18 29.53 8.17 34.87
C ILE A 18 29.43 9.56 35.51
N VAL A 19 30.48 9.94 36.23
CA VAL A 19 30.53 11.14 37.09
C VAL A 19 31.80 11.93 36.81
N ALA A 20 31.79 13.23 37.14
CA ALA A 20 32.97 14.08 37.02
C ALA A 20 34.14 13.58 37.90
N GLU A 21 33.83 13.14 39.12
CA GLU A 21 34.80 12.63 40.08
C GLU A 21 34.31 11.32 40.70
N CYS A 22 35.18 10.32 40.72
CA CYS A 22 34.88 9.04 41.37
C CYS A 22 34.92 9.21 42.89
N SER A 23 33.81 8.91 43.56
CA SER A 23 33.73 8.90 45.02
C SER A 23 34.30 7.63 45.66
N LEU A 24 34.52 6.58 44.85
CA LEU A 24 35.11 5.31 45.27
C LEU A 24 36.61 5.27 44.93
N PRO A 25 37.41 4.45 45.65
CA PRO A 25 38.84 4.30 45.37
C PRO A 25 39.11 3.93 43.91
N LEU A 26 40.01 4.66 43.26
CA LEU A 26 40.34 4.47 41.85
C LEU A 26 41.11 3.16 41.62
N THR A 27 40.67 2.36 40.65
CA THR A 27 41.41 1.18 40.16
C THR A 27 42.58 1.57 39.26
N GLY A 28 42.48 2.72 38.58
CA GLY A 28 43.53 3.31 37.78
C GLY A 28 43.12 4.69 37.29
N GLU A 29 44.05 5.65 37.28
CA GLU A 29 43.79 7.01 36.85
C GLU A 29 43.97 7.15 35.34
N ARG A 30 43.04 7.85 34.67
CA ARG A 30 43.09 8.16 33.21
C ARG A 30 43.34 6.94 32.30
N CYS A 31 42.97 5.74 32.74
CA CYS A 31 43.33 4.51 32.05
C CYS A 31 42.26 4.02 31.07
N VAL A 32 41.02 4.51 31.15
CA VAL A 32 39.89 4.10 30.30
C VAL A 32 39.88 4.90 29.00
N GLN A 33 39.76 4.22 27.85
CA GLN A 33 39.62 4.88 26.54
C GLN A 33 38.19 4.83 25.99
N ARG A 34 37.36 3.89 26.46
CA ARG A 34 35.96 3.78 26.03
C ARG A 34 35.08 3.20 27.13
N ILE A 35 33.88 3.74 27.26
CA ILE A 35 32.83 3.24 28.16
C ILE A 35 31.63 2.83 27.30
N ILE A 36 31.15 1.61 27.48
CA ILE A 36 29.96 1.08 26.80
C ILE A 36 28.92 0.81 27.88
N THR A 37 27.75 1.42 27.70
CA THR A 37 26.60 1.25 28.59
C THR A 37 25.38 0.77 27.81
N ASP A 38 24.31 0.43 28.53
CA ASP A 38 22.99 0.11 27.98
C ASP A 38 22.34 1.31 27.26
N LEU A 39 22.81 2.55 27.49
CA LEU A 39 22.25 3.77 26.88
C LEU A 39 23.19 4.49 25.89
N ALA A 40 24.51 4.36 26.05
CA ALA A 40 25.48 5.13 25.28
C ALA A 40 26.84 4.43 25.13
N VAL A 41 27.55 4.75 24.04
CA VAL A 41 28.97 4.45 23.83
C VAL A 41 29.73 5.77 23.89
N LEU A 42 30.73 5.85 24.78
CA LEU A 42 31.46 7.06 25.12
C LEU A 42 32.94 6.85 24.89
N ASP A 43 33.55 7.69 24.05
CA ASP A 43 35.01 7.74 23.90
C ASP A 43 35.59 8.76 24.89
N VAL A 44 36.61 8.33 25.63
CA VAL A 44 37.27 9.13 26.67
C VAL A 44 38.59 9.67 26.09
N THR A 45 38.66 10.99 25.91
CA THR A 45 39.87 11.66 25.40
C THR A 45 40.57 12.42 26.52
N ALA A 46 41.91 12.32 26.59
CA ALA A 46 42.70 13.23 27.40
C ALA A 46 42.71 14.61 26.71
N THR A 47 42.46 15.68 27.46
CA THR A 47 42.62 17.05 26.95
C THR A 47 44.10 17.31 26.64
N ASP A 48 44.35 17.77 25.42
CA ASP A 48 45.68 18.07 24.90
C ASP A 48 46.22 19.35 25.57
N SER A 49 47.38 19.26 26.22
CA SER A 49 47.98 20.30 27.06
C SER A 49 48.72 21.39 26.26
N SER A 50 48.23 21.74 25.07
CA SER A 50 48.83 22.73 24.17
C SER A 50 48.07 24.06 24.11
N TRP A 51 47.76 24.67 25.27
CA TRP A 51 47.45 26.09 25.35
C TRP A 51 48.20 26.76 26.50
N SER A 52 49.15 27.61 26.15
CA SER A 52 50.06 28.30 27.06
C SER A 52 49.50 29.66 27.48
N ARG A 53 49.04 29.79 28.74
CA ARG A 53 49.18 30.98 29.63
C ARG A 53 48.63 30.70 31.04
N PRO A 54 48.99 31.50 32.07
CA PRO A 54 49.39 30.98 33.37
C PRO A 54 48.24 30.75 34.37
N ARG A 55 48.43 29.70 35.16
CA ARG A 55 47.73 29.23 36.36
C ARG A 55 46.85 30.27 37.09
N PRO A 56 45.63 29.86 37.45
CA PRO A 56 45.21 30.01 38.84
C PRO A 56 44.58 28.72 39.43
N ALA A 57 44.92 28.43 40.70
CA ALA A 57 44.27 27.57 41.70
C ALA A 57 43.97 26.06 41.39
N PRO A 58 43.91 25.19 42.40
CA PRO A 58 43.66 23.75 42.22
C PRO A 58 42.16 23.45 42.18
N GLY A 59 41.73 22.81 41.10
CA GLY A 59 40.35 22.49 40.79
C GLY A 59 40.10 22.78 39.32
N ASP A 60 39.52 21.81 38.61
CA ASP A 60 39.12 21.85 37.20
C ASP A 60 40.20 21.52 36.15
N ASP A 61 40.16 20.28 35.66
CA ASP A 61 40.33 19.98 34.24
C ASP A 61 39.29 18.90 33.87
N PRO A 62 38.18 19.23 33.18
CA PRO A 62 37.17 18.25 32.82
C PRO A 62 37.70 17.28 31.74
N ILE A 63 37.50 15.99 31.97
CA ILE A 63 37.66 14.96 30.95
C ILE A 63 36.56 15.17 29.91
N LEU A 64 36.95 15.42 28.65
CA LEU A 64 36.00 15.58 27.56
C LEU A 64 35.42 14.20 27.19
N VAL A 65 34.12 14.02 27.42
CA VAL A 65 33.37 12.84 27.00
C VAL A 65 32.55 13.20 25.78
N ARG A 66 32.80 12.55 24.64
CA ARG A 66 31.98 12.72 23.42
C ARG A 66 30.91 11.61 23.37
N GLY A 67 29.63 11.98 23.36
CA GLY A 67 28.50 11.04 23.33
C GLY A 67 27.13 11.68 23.07
N VAL A 68 26.17 10.87 22.59
CA VAL A 68 24.79 11.24 22.22
C VAL A 68 23.86 11.26 23.45
N LEU A 69 23.10 12.36 23.60
CA LEU A 69 21.95 12.66 24.49
C LEU A 69 21.76 11.81 25.76
N CYS A 70 22.00 12.42 26.93
CA CYS A 70 21.33 12.10 28.19
C CYS A 70 20.80 13.38 28.83
N SER A 71 19.59 13.34 29.37
CA SER A 71 18.94 14.43 30.14
C SER A 71 19.49 14.59 31.57
N CYS A 72 20.75 14.22 31.79
CA CYS A 72 21.40 14.27 33.08
C CYS A 72 22.44 15.40 33.06
N ALA A 73 22.23 16.42 33.89
CA ALA A 73 22.90 17.71 33.87
C ALA A 73 24.43 17.63 33.76
N PHE A 74 24.92 17.74 32.54
CA PHE A 74 26.25 18.25 32.19
C PHE A 74 26.02 19.34 31.17
N ASP A 75 26.79 20.43 31.25
CA ASP A 75 26.85 21.43 30.20
C ASP A 75 27.45 20.77 28.95
N ILE A 76 26.56 20.20 28.12
CA ILE A 76 26.88 19.70 26.80
C ILE A 76 27.11 20.94 25.94
N VAL A 77 28.35 21.10 25.47
CA VAL A 77 28.65 22.01 24.37
C VAL A 77 27.85 21.52 23.17
N ASP A 78 26.76 22.21 22.86
CA ASP A 78 25.87 21.97 21.73
C ASP A 78 26.64 22.16 20.40
N GLU A 79 27.34 21.12 19.99
CA GLU A 79 27.77 20.93 18.61
C GLU A 79 27.83 19.41 18.33
N VAL A 80 26.65 18.78 18.35
CA VAL A 80 26.51 17.42 17.80
C VAL A 80 26.66 17.53 16.29
N SER A 81 27.91 17.47 15.83
CA SER A 81 28.23 17.06 14.47
C SER A 81 27.71 15.63 14.30
N VAL A 82 26.54 15.49 13.67
CA VAL A 82 26.00 14.19 13.28
C VAL A 82 27.07 13.51 12.44
N SER A 83 27.66 12.43 12.95
CA SER A 83 28.60 11.63 12.17
C SER A 83 27.91 11.17 10.88
N ASP A 84 28.67 11.02 9.79
CA ASP A 84 28.17 10.54 8.50
C ASP A 84 27.35 9.23 8.66
N GLU A 85 27.72 8.37 9.62
CA GLU A 85 26.95 7.16 9.98
C GLU A 85 25.59 7.47 10.62
N GLY A 86 25.51 8.45 11.53
CA GLY A 86 24.26 8.87 12.16
C GLY A 86 23.27 9.44 11.15
N ALA A 87 23.75 10.25 10.21
CA ALA A 87 22.93 10.81 9.13
C ALA A 87 22.38 9.70 8.21
N ARG A 88 23.19 8.69 7.90
CA ARG A 88 22.75 7.54 7.08
C ARG A 88 21.72 6.67 7.80
N LEU A 89 21.89 6.42 9.10
CA LEU A 89 20.91 5.66 9.88
C LEU A 89 19.57 6.39 9.97
N GLU A 90 19.61 7.71 10.15
CA GLU A 90 18.42 8.55 10.14
C GLU A 90 17.74 8.56 8.75
N GLY A 91 18.53 8.65 7.68
CA GLY A 91 18.02 8.51 6.32
C GLY A 91 17.42 7.13 6.05
N LEU A 92 18.02 6.04 6.54
CA LEU A 92 17.46 4.70 6.46
C LEU A 92 16.14 4.61 7.24
N ARG A 93 16.09 5.13 8.47
CA ARG A 93 14.86 5.20 9.26
C ARG A 93 13.75 5.92 8.49
N ALA A 94 14.08 7.07 7.89
CA ALA A 94 13.15 7.83 7.07
C ALA A 94 12.66 7.05 5.84
N VAL A 95 13.48 6.18 5.23
CA VAL A 95 13.07 5.26 4.15
C VAL A 95 12.13 4.16 4.66
N LEU A 96 12.36 3.64 5.86
CA LEU A 96 11.56 2.54 6.41
C LEU A 96 10.18 2.97 6.92
N THR A 97 10.07 4.17 7.50
CA THR A 97 8.84 4.62 8.19
C THR A 97 7.87 5.39 7.30
N GLY A 98 8.33 6.01 6.23
CA GLY A 98 7.47 6.77 5.32
C GLY A 98 6.71 5.92 4.28
N PRO A 99 5.90 6.56 3.42
CA PRO A 99 4.95 5.89 2.53
C PRO A 99 5.61 4.98 1.48
N LEU A 100 5.10 3.75 1.32
CA LEU A 100 5.61 2.77 0.36
C LEU A 100 5.72 3.29 -1.10
N PRO A 101 4.78 4.10 -1.64
CA PRO A 101 4.90 4.66 -2.99
C PRO A 101 6.16 5.51 -3.20
N GLU A 102 6.65 6.14 -2.13
CA GLU A 102 7.80 7.04 -2.16
C GLU A 102 9.11 6.35 -1.76
N ILE A 103 9.07 5.05 -1.42
CA ILE A 103 10.24 4.35 -0.90
C ILE A 103 11.40 4.36 -1.90
N GLY A 104 11.12 4.27 -3.20
CA GLY A 104 12.14 4.36 -4.25
C GLY A 104 12.83 5.72 -4.29
N ARG A 105 12.08 6.82 -4.13
CA ARG A 105 12.61 8.19 -4.08
C ARG A 105 13.45 8.42 -2.83
N ARG A 106 12.94 8.01 -1.67
CA ARG A 106 13.66 8.13 -0.39
C ARG A 106 14.93 7.29 -0.39
N PHE A 107 14.86 6.07 -0.91
CA PHE A 107 16.03 5.20 -1.00
C PHE A 107 17.07 5.72 -2.00
N SER A 108 16.61 6.24 -3.15
CA SER A 108 17.48 6.93 -4.13
C SER A 108 18.22 8.10 -3.50
N ALA A 109 17.55 8.93 -2.70
CA ALA A 109 18.18 10.03 -1.97
C ALA A 109 19.22 9.53 -0.97
N LEU A 110 18.91 8.49 -0.19
CA LEU A 110 19.84 7.90 0.79
C LEU A 110 21.12 7.38 0.14
N VAL A 111 21.03 6.75 -1.03
CA VAL A 111 22.18 6.11 -1.68
C VAL A 111 22.85 6.96 -2.76
N ALA A 112 22.39 8.20 -2.98
CA ALA A 112 22.86 9.06 -4.07
C ALA A 112 24.38 9.32 -4.02
N GLU A 113 24.93 9.51 -2.81
CA GLU A 113 26.37 9.74 -2.62
C GLU A 113 27.20 8.46 -2.78
N LEU A 114 26.67 7.33 -2.32
CA LEU A 114 27.35 6.03 -2.38
C LEU A 114 27.36 5.45 -3.80
N ALA A 115 26.24 5.60 -4.50
CA ALA A 115 26.01 5.05 -5.83
C ALA A 115 25.34 6.10 -6.72
N PRO A 116 26.10 7.07 -7.29
CA PRO A 116 25.53 8.11 -8.15
C PRO A 116 24.82 7.51 -9.37
N HIS A 117 23.51 7.72 -9.47
CA HIS A 117 22.67 7.09 -10.48
C HIS A 117 21.73 8.08 -11.17
N SER A 118 21.34 7.75 -12.40
CA SER A 118 20.38 8.53 -13.21
C SER A 118 18.94 8.05 -12.99
N ALA A 119 18.77 6.76 -12.72
CA ALA A 119 17.50 6.16 -12.37
C ALA A 119 17.70 4.99 -11.40
N LEU A 120 16.69 4.75 -10.58
CA LEU A 120 16.57 3.66 -9.62
C LEU A 120 15.18 3.03 -9.76
N VAL A 121 15.14 1.70 -9.80
CA VAL A 121 13.90 0.92 -9.87
C VAL A 121 13.99 -0.21 -8.85
N ILE A 122 13.03 -0.27 -7.93
CA ILE A 122 12.80 -1.43 -7.06
C ILE A 122 11.60 -2.20 -7.61
N PHE A 123 11.79 -3.49 -7.88
CA PHE A 123 10.79 -4.37 -8.46
C PHE A 123 10.46 -5.51 -7.50
N THR A 124 9.16 -5.70 -7.24
CA THR A 124 8.61 -6.71 -6.33
C THR A 124 7.42 -7.41 -6.98
N ARG A 125 7.49 -8.75 -7.12
CA ARG A 125 6.41 -9.55 -7.73
C ARG A 125 5.14 -9.63 -6.88
N GLU A 126 5.28 -9.51 -5.57
CA GLU A 126 4.19 -9.69 -4.61
C GLU A 126 3.21 -8.50 -4.55
N CYS A 127 3.54 -7.37 -5.19
CA CYS A 127 2.67 -6.18 -5.21
C CYS A 127 1.71 -6.20 -6.40
N THR A 128 0.40 -6.27 -6.13
CA THR A 128 -0.66 -6.44 -7.14
C THR A 128 -1.09 -5.13 -7.82
N GLY A 129 -0.71 -3.97 -7.28
CA GLY A 129 -1.03 -2.63 -7.82
C GLY A 129 0.14 -1.95 -8.55
N ARG A 130 1.24 -1.71 -7.83
CA ARG A 130 2.46 -1.06 -8.35
C ARG A 130 3.69 -1.91 -8.02
N PRO A 131 4.07 -2.85 -8.91
CA PRO A 131 5.22 -3.70 -8.66
C PRO A 131 6.56 -2.95 -8.76
N ARG A 132 6.57 -1.72 -9.32
CA ARG A 132 7.75 -0.88 -9.52
C ARG A 132 7.72 0.35 -8.60
N LYS A 133 8.80 0.59 -7.85
CA LYS A 133 9.01 1.82 -7.06
C LYS A 133 10.23 2.53 -7.64
N VAL A 134 10.04 3.73 -8.16
CA VAL A 134 10.98 4.35 -9.09
C VAL A 134 11.44 5.73 -8.64
N ALA A 135 12.66 6.11 -9.05
CA ALA A 135 13.21 7.45 -8.87
C ALA A 135 14.21 7.78 -9.99
N GLY A 136 14.29 9.07 -10.39
CA GLY A 136 15.25 9.55 -11.39
C GLY A 136 14.61 9.92 -12.73
N ASP A 137 15.39 9.78 -13.82
CA ASP A 137 15.05 10.27 -15.17
C ASP A 137 13.70 9.72 -15.69
N PRO A 138 12.69 10.58 -15.94
CA PRO A 138 11.38 10.19 -16.49
C PRO A 138 11.49 9.37 -17.78
N LYS A 139 12.50 9.63 -18.62
CA LYS A 139 12.71 8.90 -19.88
C LYS A 139 13.01 7.41 -19.65
N VAL A 140 13.43 7.05 -18.45
CA VAL A 140 13.66 5.65 -18.05
C VAL A 140 12.50 5.17 -17.21
N VAL A 141 12.19 5.84 -16.10
CA VAL A 141 11.28 5.30 -15.08
C VAL A 141 9.85 5.15 -15.57
N ASP A 142 9.40 6.02 -16.48
CA ASP A 142 8.05 5.95 -17.05
C ASP A 142 7.94 4.86 -18.13
N ARG A 143 9.07 4.47 -18.74
CA ARG A 143 9.12 3.55 -19.89
C ARG A 143 9.56 2.14 -19.54
N VAL A 144 10.22 1.92 -18.42
CA VAL A 144 10.73 0.59 -18.04
C VAL A 144 9.55 -0.35 -17.78
N THR A 145 9.53 -1.54 -18.37
CA THR A 145 8.37 -2.45 -18.26
C THR A 145 8.57 -3.53 -17.20
N VAL A 146 7.47 -4.12 -16.70
CA VAL A 146 7.54 -5.29 -15.81
C VAL A 146 8.22 -6.47 -16.51
N ALA A 147 7.91 -6.70 -17.78
CA ALA A 147 8.53 -7.76 -18.58
C ALA A 147 10.05 -7.57 -18.77
N GLU A 148 10.54 -6.34 -18.92
CA GLU A 148 11.99 -6.06 -18.91
C GLU A 148 12.63 -6.41 -17.56
N LEU A 149 12.00 -6.04 -16.45
CA LEU A 149 12.51 -6.29 -15.10
C LEU A 149 12.47 -7.77 -14.71
N ASP A 150 11.41 -8.50 -15.08
CA ASP A 150 11.30 -9.94 -14.80
C ASP A 150 12.26 -10.76 -15.67
N ARG A 151 12.56 -10.32 -16.90
CA ARG A 151 13.65 -10.90 -17.71
C ARG A 151 15.00 -10.74 -17.02
N LEU A 152 15.36 -9.52 -16.63
CA LEU A 152 16.62 -9.26 -15.92
C LEU A 152 16.73 -10.08 -14.62
N ARG A 153 15.65 -10.14 -13.83
CA ARG A 153 15.57 -11.00 -12.64
C ARG A 153 15.80 -12.47 -12.97
N THR A 154 15.20 -12.97 -14.04
CA THR A 154 15.32 -14.38 -14.44
C THR A 154 16.73 -14.71 -14.91
N GLU A 155 17.39 -13.80 -15.62
CA GLU A 155 18.80 -13.92 -16.03
C GLU A 155 19.76 -13.96 -14.82
N LEU A 156 19.44 -13.22 -13.75
CA LEU A 156 20.16 -13.27 -12.47
C LEU A 156 20.01 -14.62 -11.73
N GLY A 157 19.03 -15.44 -12.10
CA GLY A 157 18.70 -16.71 -11.44
C GLY A 157 17.91 -16.56 -10.14
N PRO A 158 17.61 -17.67 -9.44
CA PRO A 158 16.83 -17.62 -8.20
C PRO A 158 17.58 -16.86 -7.07
N PRO A 159 16.85 -16.28 -6.10
CA PRO A 159 17.46 -15.65 -4.93
C PRO A 159 18.34 -16.63 -4.15
N GLU A 160 19.48 -16.16 -3.66
CA GLU A 160 20.33 -16.94 -2.75
C GLU A 160 19.83 -16.81 -1.30
N PRO A 161 19.78 -17.91 -0.51
CA PRO A 161 19.24 -17.87 0.85
C PRO A 161 19.95 -16.86 1.77
N ASP A 162 21.28 -16.74 1.61
CA ASP A 162 22.16 -16.02 2.53
C ASP A 162 22.82 -14.78 1.91
N ASN A 163 22.54 -14.46 0.64
CA ASN A 163 23.24 -13.38 -0.04
C ASN A 163 22.39 -12.69 -1.10
N THR A 164 22.65 -11.40 -1.31
CA THR A 164 22.09 -10.63 -2.42
C THR A 164 22.97 -10.84 -3.64
N ARG A 165 22.40 -11.32 -4.75
CA ARG A 165 23.12 -11.45 -6.02
C ARG A 165 23.37 -10.09 -6.61
N LEU A 166 24.59 -9.89 -7.11
CA LEU A 166 24.99 -8.66 -7.78
C LEU A 166 25.29 -8.94 -9.25
N TYR A 167 24.69 -8.14 -10.12
CA TYR A 167 25.01 -8.09 -11.54
C TYR A 167 25.49 -6.68 -11.91
N ARG A 168 26.59 -6.63 -12.65
CA ARG A 168 27.09 -5.41 -13.30
C ARG A 168 27.25 -5.72 -14.78
N GLY A 169 26.55 -4.98 -15.64
CA GLY A 169 26.58 -5.24 -17.07
C GLY A 169 25.61 -4.35 -17.83
N SER A 170 25.21 -4.80 -19.01
CA SER A 170 24.22 -4.10 -19.84
C SER A 170 22.91 -4.86 -19.82
N ALA A 171 21.80 -4.15 -19.71
CA ALA A 171 20.45 -4.71 -19.83
C ALA A 171 19.57 -3.82 -20.70
N THR A 172 18.58 -4.43 -21.36
CA THR A 172 17.56 -3.68 -22.11
C THR A 172 16.52 -3.13 -21.14
N LEU A 173 16.53 -1.81 -20.94
CA LEU A 173 15.58 -1.09 -20.08
C LEU A 173 15.02 0.12 -20.82
N ALA A 174 13.69 0.31 -20.74
CA ALA A 174 12.99 1.37 -21.47
C ALA A 174 13.26 1.30 -22.98
N GLY A 175 13.28 0.08 -23.54
CA GLY A 175 13.48 -0.19 -24.96
C GLY A 175 14.88 0.07 -25.51
N ARG A 176 15.89 0.27 -24.65
CA ARG A 176 17.30 0.48 -25.06
C ARG A 176 18.25 -0.29 -24.18
N GLU A 177 19.37 -0.73 -24.74
CA GLU A 177 20.47 -1.30 -23.98
C GLU A 177 21.18 -0.21 -23.17
N ARG A 178 21.38 -0.44 -21.88
CA ARG A 178 21.95 0.52 -20.94
C ARG A 178 22.85 -0.19 -19.93
N PRO A 179 23.91 0.47 -19.42
CA PRO A 179 24.65 -0.04 -18.28
C PRO A 179 23.75 -0.06 -17.05
N VAL A 180 23.79 -1.16 -16.30
CA VAL A 180 22.99 -1.38 -15.09
C VAL A 180 23.80 -2.05 -14.00
N HIS A 181 23.49 -1.69 -12.76
CA HIS A 181 23.84 -2.46 -11.59
C HIS A 181 22.56 -3.00 -10.97
N ALA A 182 22.41 -4.33 -10.96
CA ALA A 182 21.23 -5.00 -10.44
C ALA A 182 21.57 -5.81 -9.19
N LEU A 183 20.71 -5.70 -8.17
CA LEU A 183 20.81 -6.46 -6.93
C LEU A 183 19.53 -7.27 -6.74
N LEU A 184 19.64 -8.59 -6.68
CA LEU A 184 18.51 -9.47 -6.36
C LEU A 184 18.65 -9.95 -4.91
N ASP A 185 17.76 -9.46 -4.05
CA ASP A 185 17.72 -9.81 -2.64
C ASP A 185 17.07 -11.20 -2.41
N ARG A 186 17.39 -11.82 -1.27
CA ARG A 186 16.81 -13.10 -0.82
C ARG A 186 15.28 -13.09 -0.72
N THR A 187 14.67 -11.92 -0.58
CA THR A 187 13.20 -11.72 -0.62
C THR A 187 12.62 -11.73 -2.04
N ASP A 188 13.41 -12.04 -3.08
CA ASP A 188 13.04 -11.94 -4.50
C ASP A 188 12.70 -10.49 -4.92
N THR A 189 13.24 -9.51 -4.20
CA THR A 189 13.12 -8.08 -4.50
C THR A 189 14.34 -7.63 -5.31
N LEU A 190 14.10 -7.06 -6.49
CA LEU A 190 15.14 -6.62 -7.42
C LEU A 190 15.35 -5.10 -7.31
N LEU A 191 16.57 -4.64 -7.05
CA LEU A 191 16.99 -3.26 -7.27
C LEU A 191 17.72 -3.17 -8.60
N VAL A 192 17.41 -2.14 -9.38
CA VAL A 192 18.12 -1.78 -10.60
C VAL A 192 18.55 -0.32 -10.50
N LEU A 193 19.86 -0.09 -10.64
CA LEU A 193 20.46 1.24 -10.70
C LEU A 193 21.04 1.47 -12.10
N ILE A 194 20.79 2.64 -12.66
CA ILE A 194 21.45 3.10 -13.89
C ILE A 194 22.57 4.06 -13.49
N PRO A 195 23.83 3.61 -13.43
CA PRO A 195 24.94 4.40 -12.91
C PRO A 195 25.22 5.64 -13.75
N ARG A 196 25.62 6.75 -13.09
CA ARG A 196 26.24 7.92 -13.74
C ARG A 196 27.76 7.83 -13.75
N ALA A 197 28.33 7.03 -12.84
CA ALA A 197 29.75 6.77 -12.68
C ALA A 197 29.95 5.34 -12.15
N GLU A 198 31.16 4.81 -12.24
CA GLU A 198 31.48 3.52 -11.63
C GLU A 198 31.40 3.56 -10.11
N PHE A 199 30.92 2.48 -9.50
CA PHE A 199 30.79 2.35 -8.05
C PHE A 199 31.95 1.53 -7.50
N THR A 200 32.56 2.01 -6.41
CA THR A 200 33.56 1.22 -5.68
C THR A 200 32.92 -0.05 -5.11
N SER A 201 33.71 -1.11 -4.94
CA SER A 201 33.23 -2.37 -4.35
C SER A 201 32.71 -2.16 -2.92
N ALA A 202 33.33 -1.26 -2.15
CA ALA A 202 32.90 -0.90 -0.81
C ALA A 202 31.53 -0.21 -0.80
N ASN A 203 31.33 0.80 -1.66
CA ASN A 203 30.05 1.51 -1.74
C ASN A 203 28.93 0.58 -2.18
N LEU A 204 29.19 -0.29 -3.16
CA LEU A 204 28.19 -1.24 -3.61
C LEU A 204 27.87 -2.30 -2.55
N GLY A 205 28.86 -2.70 -1.75
CA GLY A 205 28.65 -3.54 -0.57
C GLY A 205 27.72 -2.90 0.45
N LEU A 206 27.88 -1.60 0.71
CA LEU A 206 27.00 -0.85 1.61
C LEU A 206 25.59 -0.68 1.05
N VAL A 207 25.46 -0.30 -0.23
CA VAL A 207 24.15 -0.20 -0.90
C VAL A 207 23.42 -1.55 -0.88
N ARG A 208 24.14 -2.66 -1.07
CA ARG A 208 23.59 -4.01 -0.94
C ARG A 208 23.03 -4.27 0.45
N SER A 209 23.77 -3.94 1.51
CA SER A 209 23.30 -4.12 2.89
C SER A 209 22.08 -3.25 3.20
N LEU A 210 22.11 -1.97 2.81
CA LEU A 210 20.97 -1.07 2.98
C LEU A 210 19.74 -1.55 2.21
N PHE A 211 19.95 -2.01 0.96
CA PHE A 211 18.88 -2.55 0.14
C PHE A 211 18.27 -3.81 0.75
N GLY A 212 19.06 -4.71 1.35
CA GLY A 212 18.54 -5.89 2.04
C GLY A 212 17.58 -5.53 3.18
N VAL A 213 17.85 -4.45 3.93
CA VAL A 213 16.94 -3.94 4.98
C VAL A 213 15.66 -3.37 4.37
N VAL A 214 15.78 -2.58 3.31
CA VAL A 214 14.63 -1.99 2.60
C VAL A 214 13.76 -3.08 1.95
N ALA A 215 14.37 -4.07 1.30
CA ALA A 215 13.69 -5.20 0.69
C ALA A 215 12.91 -6.01 1.73
N LEU A 216 13.52 -6.30 2.88
CA LEU A 216 12.83 -6.94 4.00
C LEU A 216 11.66 -6.10 4.51
N ALA A 217 11.82 -4.78 4.65
CA ALA A 217 10.75 -3.91 5.10
C ALA A 217 9.57 -3.86 4.12
N ILE A 218 9.84 -3.80 2.81
CA ILE A 218 8.80 -3.91 1.78
C ILE A 218 8.09 -5.25 1.91
N GLN A 219 8.84 -6.36 2.02
CA GLN A 219 8.26 -7.69 2.16
C GLN A 219 7.39 -7.81 3.41
N LEU A 220 7.82 -7.27 4.56
CA LEU A 220 7.04 -7.29 5.80
C LEU A 220 5.74 -6.50 5.64
N GLN A 221 5.78 -5.31 5.03
CA GLN A 221 4.58 -4.51 4.77
C GLN A 221 3.62 -5.22 3.81
N VAL A 222 4.14 -5.86 2.76
CA VAL A 222 3.35 -6.66 1.82
C VAL A 222 2.75 -7.87 2.55
N ARG A 223 3.55 -8.75 3.17
CA ARG A 223 3.07 -9.97 3.84
C ARG A 223 2.07 -9.72 4.97
N GLN A 224 2.13 -8.56 5.62
CA GLN A 224 1.18 -8.18 6.69
C GLN A 224 -0.06 -7.43 6.18
N ALA A 225 -0.18 -7.22 4.87
CA ALA A 225 -1.23 -6.42 4.25
C ALA A 225 -1.40 -5.09 4.99
N SER A 226 -0.30 -4.34 5.14
CA SER A 226 -0.34 -3.09 5.90
C SER A 226 -1.35 -2.12 5.30
N PRO A 227 -2.00 -1.26 6.10
CA PRO A 227 -2.92 -0.25 5.57
C PRO A 227 -2.28 0.61 4.47
N ALA A 228 -1.01 1.00 4.62
CA ALA A 228 -0.29 1.76 3.60
C ALA A 228 -0.16 1.01 2.26
N TYR A 229 0.17 -0.29 2.31
CA TYR A 229 0.24 -1.13 1.10
C TYR A 229 -1.13 -1.32 0.45
N LEU A 230 -2.17 -1.59 1.25
CA LEU A 230 -3.53 -1.79 0.76
C LEU A 230 -4.08 -0.52 0.12
N ALA A 231 -3.86 0.65 0.72
CA ALA A 231 -4.24 1.95 0.16
C ALA A 231 -3.57 2.18 -1.20
N GLU A 232 -2.27 1.90 -1.30
CA GLU A 232 -1.52 2.01 -2.56
C GLU A 232 -2.08 1.06 -3.63
N SER A 233 -2.24 -0.23 -3.31
CA SER A 233 -2.74 -1.20 -4.28
C SER A 233 -4.15 -0.86 -4.73
N ARG A 234 -5.00 -0.38 -3.80
CA ARG A 234 -6.37 0.03 -4.09
C ARG A 234 -6.44 1.27 -4.96
N ALA A 235 -5.61 2.28 -4.69
CA ALA A 235 -5.51 3.47 -5.53
C ALA A 235 -5.00 3.15 -6.95
N ALA A 236 -4.06 2.21 -7.07
CA ALA A 236 -3.59 1.73 -8.38
C ALA A 236 -4.69 0.98 -9.15
N SER A 237 -5.48 0.14 -8.47
CA SER A 237 -6.67 -0.49 -9.05
C SER A 237 -7.72 0.54 -9.48
N ALA A 238 -7.88 1.63 -8.73
CA ALA A 238 -8.81 2.71 -9.07
C ALA A 238 -8.44 3.45 -10.34
N GLU A 239 -7.17 3.79 -10.49
CA GLU A 239 -6.70 4.42 -11.70
C GLU A 239 -6.90 3.50 -12.92
N ARG A 240 -6.60 2.21 -12.77
CA ARG A 240 -6.85 1.21 -13.83
C ARG A 240 -8.33 1.13 -14.20
N ALA A 241 -9.23 1.07 -13.20
CA ALA A 241 -10.66 1.01 -13.44
C ALA A 241 -11.18 2.26 -14.15
N ARG A 242 -10.66 3.44 -13.80
CA ARG A 242 -10.97 4.70 -14.48
C ARG A 242 -10.52 4.68 -15.93
N THR A 243 -9.27 4.29 -16.22
CA THR A 243 -8.78 4.17 -17.59
C THR A 243 -9.58 3.16 -18.41
N VAL A 244 -10.00 2.03 -17.81
CA VAL A 244 -10.87 1.06 -18.49
C VAL A 244 -12.25 1.64 -18.78
N ALA A 245 -12.84 2.41 -17.87
CA ALA A 245 -14.11 3.09 -18.08
C ALA A 245 -14.01 4.14 -19.21
N GLU A 246 -12.97 4.98 -19.19
CA GLU A 246 -12.67 5.96 -20.24
C GLU A 246 -12.45 5.28 -21.60
N LEU A 247 -11.74 4.14 -21.63
CA LEU A 247 -11.54 3.36 -22.86
C LEU A 247 -12.87 2.77 -23.36
N THR A 248 -13.74 2.33 -22.45
CA THR A 248 -15.06 1.80 -22.79
C THR A 248 -15.97 2.90 -23.37
N GLU A 249 -15.95 4.09 -22.78
CA GLU A 249 -16.65 5.27 -23.29
C GLU A 249 -16.11 5.68 -24.67
N THR A 250 -14.79 5.69 -24.83
CA THR A 250 -14.12 5.95 -26.12
C THR A 250 -14.54 4.94 -27.18
N HIS A 251 -14.70 3.66 -26.82
CA HIS A 251 -15.22 2.65 -27.75
C HIS A 251 -16.69 2.88 -28.12
N ALA A 252 -17.54 3.26 -27.16
CA ALA A 252 -18.93 3.58 -27.43
C ALA A 252 -19.04 4.71 -28.46
N ILE A 253 -18.30 5.81 -28.25
CA ILE A 253 -18.24 6.94 -29.18
C ILE A 253 -17.69 6.52 -30.55
N THR A 254 -16.67 5.67 -30.59
CA THR A 254 -16.10 5.15 -31.85
C THR A 254 -17.14 4.34 -32.62
N LEU A 255 -17.86 3.44 -31.96
CA LEU A 255 -18.92 2.63 -32.57
C LEU A 255 -20.07 3.50 -33.07
N GLU A 256 -20.48 4.50 -32.29
CA GLU A 256 -21.48 5.49 -32.72
C GLU A 256 -21.02 6.26 -33.96
N THR A 257 -19.76 6.67 -34.01
CA THR A 257 -19.17 7.37 -35.16
C THR A 257 -19.16 6.49 -36.41
N ILE A 258 -18.79 5.21 -36.28
CA ILE A 258 -18.82 4.24 -37.38
C ILE A 258 -20.27 4.05 -37.86
N LEU A 259 -21.21 3.84 -36.94
CA LEU A 259 -22.63 3.65 -37.28
C LEU A 259 -23.24 4.91 -37.92
N ALA A 260 -22.90 6.10 -37.45
CA ALA A 260 -23.34 7.36 -38.03
C ALA A 260 -22.80 7.54 -39.46
N THR A 261 -21.52 7.22 -39.67
CA THR A 261 -20.87 7.29 -40.99
C THR A 261 -21.54 6.32 -41.97
N LEU A 262 -21.78 5.08 -41.55
CA LEU A 262 -22.44 4.06 -42.38
C LEU A 262 -23.93 4.33 -42.63
N ARG A 263 -24.60 5.13 -41.79
CA ARG A 263 -26.00 5.53 -41.93
C ARG A 263 -26.20 6.88 -42.62
N SER A 264 -25.11 7.60 -42.92
CA SER A 264 -25.17 8.90 -43.54
C SER A 264 -25.79 8.81 -44.94
N ARG A 265 -26.73 9.70 -45.23
CA ARG A 265 -27.35 9.81 -46.57
C ARG A 265 -26.55 10.71 -47.51
N ASP A 266 -25.56 11.42 -46.98
CA ASP A 266 -24.75 12.41 -47.71
C ASP A 266 -23.45 11.81 -48.26
N LEU A 267 -23.13 10.58 -47.87
CA LEU A 267 -21.95 9.84 -48.34
C LEU A 267 -22.38 8.73 -49.29
N ASP A 268 -21.60 8.52 -50.35
CA ASP A 268 -21.73 7.31 -51.15
C ASP A 268 -21.20 6.08 -50.40
N ASP A 269 -21.69 4.90 -50.78
CA ASP A 269 -21.35 3.62 -50.13
C ASP A 269 -19.86 3.33 -50.06
N ALA A 270 -19.07 3.80 -51.04
CA ALA A 270 -17.64 3.55 -51.09
C ALA A 270 -16.92 4.42 -50.05
N ARG A 271 -17.21 5.73 -50.03
CA ARG A 271 -16.65 6.68 -49.06
C ARG A 271 -17.08 6.38 -47.63
N ALA A 272 -18.35 6.04 -47.41
CA ALA A 272 -18.84 5.66 -46.08
C ALA A 272 -18.09 4.43 -45.52
N ARG A 273 -17.83 3.42 -46.38
CA ARG A 273 -17.05 2.23 -45.99
C ARG A 273 -15.59 2.56 -45.72
N ASP A 274 -14.96 3.39 -46.55
CA ASP A 274 -13.55 3.76 -46.36
C ASP A 274 -13.34 4.55 -45.06
N THR A 275 -14.18 5.57 -44.81
CA THR A 275 -14.12 6.36 -43.57
C THR A 275 -14.40 5.50 -42.33
N ALA A 276 -15.41 4.63 -42.38
CA ALA A 276 -15.67 3.69 -41.28
C ALA A 276 -14.49 2.74 -41.02
N ARG A 277 -13.82 2.27 -42.10
CA ARG A 277 -12.64 1.41 -41.99
C ARG A 277 -11.44 2.13 -41.40
N GLU A 278 -11.21 3.38 -41.76
CA GLU A 278 -10.16 4.23 -41.17
C GLU A 278 -10.41 4.49 -39.69
N THR A 279 -11.63 4.86 -39.31
CA THR A 279 -12.02 5.05 -37.90
C THR A 279 -11.82 3.77 -37.09
N ALA A 280 -12.25 2.62 -37.61
CA ALA A 280 -12.06 1.32 -36.96
C ALA A 280 -10.58 0.95 -36.82
N THR A 281 -9.77 1.21 -37.85
CA THR A 281 -8.33 0.90 -37.84
C THR A 281 -7.59 1.76 -36.81
N SER A 282 -7.88 3.06 -36.76
CA SER A 282 -7.29 3.97 -35.77
C SER A 282 -7.67 3.57 -34.34
N ALA A 283 -8.93 3.18 -34.11
CA ALA A 283 -9.38 2.69 -32.82
C ALA A 283 -8.71 1.37 -32.40
N LEU A 284 -8.51 0.43 -33.34
CA LEU A 284 -7.80 -0.83 -33.07
C LEU A 284 -6.33 -0.63 -32.71
N ILE A 285 -5.67 0.36 -33.32
CA ILE A 285 -4.28 0.74 -32.98
C ILE A 285 -4.23 1.32 -31.56
N GLY A 286 -5.15 2.23 -31.22
CA GLY A 286 -5.27 2.78 -29.86
C GLY A 286 -5.55 1.70 -28.80
N LEU A 287 -6.46 0.77 -29.08
CA LEU A 287 -6.82 -0.35 -28.21
C LEU A 287 -5.60 -1.25 -27.92
N ARG A 288 -4.84 -1.65 -28.94
CA ARG A 288 -3.68 -2.54 -28.76
C ARG A 288 -2.64 -1.90 -27.83
N SER A 289 -2.35 -0.62 -27.99
CA SER A 289 -1.43 0.10 -27.11
C SER A 289 -1.94 0.21 -25.65
N ALA A 290 -3.25 0.28 -25.42
CA ALA A 290 -3.82 0.28 -24.07
C ALA A 290 -3.87 -1.13 -23.45
N VAL A 291 -4.29 -2.14 -24.22
CA VAL A 291 -4.39 -3.54 -23.75
C VAL A 291 -3.04 -4.13 -23.39
N ASP A 292 -1.98 -3.79 -24.13
CA ASP A 292 -0.60 -4.24 -23.82
C ASP A 292 -0.05 -3.65 -22.50
N GLN A 293 -0.68 -2.60 -21.95
CA GLN A 293 -0.35 -2.03 -20.63
C GLN A 293 -1.19 -2.62 -19.49
N HIS A 294 -2.38 -3.15 -19.78
CA HIS A 294 -3.38 -3.54 -18.77
C HIS A 294 -3.48 -5.04 -18.48
N ARG A 295 -2.94 -5.92 -19.35
CA ARG A 295 -3.34 -7.35 -19.34
C ARG A 295 -2.56 -8.32 -18.45
N GLU A 296 -1.60 -7.88 -17.62
CA GLU A 296 -0.76 -8.85 -16.89
C GLU A 296 -1.10 -9.11 -15.41
N MET A 297 -1.85 -8.29 -14.67
CA MET A 297 -2.07 -8.55 -13.23
C MET A 297 -3.34 -7.89 -12.69
N ALA A 298 -4.25 -8.62 -12.04
CA ALA A 298 -5.00 -8.09 -10.88
C ALA A 298 -5.92 -9.10 -10.17
N GLU A 299 -6.54 -10.06 -10.86
CA GLU A 299 -7.63 -10.86 -10.26
C GLU A 299 -7.27 -12.34 -10.10
N GLU A 300 -7.62 -12.91 -8.94
CA GLU A 300 -7.55 -14.35 -8.68
C GLU A 300 -8.92 -14.90 -8.26
N ALA A 301 -9.21 -16.17 -8.56
CA ALA A 301 -10.47 -16.78 -8.14
C ALA A 301 -10.56 -16.85 -6.61
N ALA A 302 -11.75 -16.59 -6.04
CA ALA A 302 -11.97 -16.64 -4.59
C ALA A 302 -11.60 -18.01 -3.99
N THR A 303 -11.88 -19.09 -4.73
CA THR A 303 -11.48 -20.46 -4.36
C THR A 303 -9.97 -20.65 -4.33
N THR A 304 -9.22 -20.03 -5.25
CA THR A 304 -7.75 -20.04 -5.25
C THR A 304 -7.18 -19.27 -4.07
N ALA A 305 -7.71 -18.07 -3.78
CA ALA A 305 -7.33 -17.28 -2.62
C ALA A 305 -7.61 -18.02 -1.30
N PHE A 306 -8.75 -18.70 -1.20
CA PHE A 306 -9.13 -19.51 -0.03
C PHE A 306 -8.24 -20.76 0.12
N ALA A 307 -7.85 -21.40 -0.98
CA ALA A 307 -6.92 -22.52 -0.94
C ALA A 307 -5.54 -22.10 -0.40
N ARG A 308 -5.05 -20.91 -0.76
CA ARG A 308 -3.82 -20.32 -0.19
C ARG A 308 -3.97 -20.05 1.30
N LEU A 309 -5.08 -19.43 1.72
CA LEU A 309 -5.39 -19.21 3.14
C LEU A 309 -5.31 -20.52 3.95
N ARG A 310 -5.96 -21.58 3.46
CA ARG A 310 -5.94 -22.90 4.10
C ARG A 310 -4.51 -23.43 4.28
N GLY A 311 -3.63 -23.21 3.30
CA GLY A 311 -2.20 -23.54 3.42
C GLY A 311 -1.50 -22.72 4.51
N GLU A 312 -1.77 -21.42 4.58
CA GLU A 312 -1.19 -20.53 5.59
C GLU A 312 -1.66 -20.86 7.01
N LEU A 313 -2.95 -21.17 7.20
CA LEU A 313 -3.52 -21.48 8.51
C LEU A 313 -2.99 -22.80 9.09
N ARG A 314 -2.71 -23.80 8.25
CA ARG A 314 -2.09 -25.06 8.68
C ARG A 314 -0.72 -24.86 9.33
N ALA A 315 0.02 -23.82 8.93
CA ALA A 315 1.30 -23.48 9.53
C ALA A 315 1.17 -22.72 10.86
N LEU A 316 0.03 -22.05 11.08
CA LEU A 316 -0.25 -21.22 12.26
C LEU A 316 -0.81 -22.01 13.44
N VAL A 317 -1.60 -23.06 13.16
CA VAL A 317 -2.22 -23.91 14.20
C VAL A 317 -1.61 -25.31 14.09
N PRO A 318 -0.64 -25.67 14.94
CA PRO A 318 -0.06 -27.01 14.96
C PRO A 318 -1.14 -28.06 15.23
N SER A 319 -1.03 -29.20 14.55
CA SER A 319 -1.96 -30.33 14.67
C SER A 319 -2.08 -30.78 16.14
N GLY A 320 -3.17 -30.41 16.83
CA GLY A 320 -3.49 -30.94 18.17
C GLY A 320 -4.24 -30.05 19.15
N GLY A 321 -4.42 -28.75 18.90
CA GLY A 321 -5.05 -27.84 19.87
C GLY A 321 -6.46 -27.33 19.54
N VAL A 322 -6.75 -27.03 18.27
CA VAL A 322 -7.97 -26.32 17.83
C VAL A 322 -8.45 -26.90 16.50
N GLU A 323 -9.73 -27.24 16.38
CA GLU A 323 -10.36 -27.69 15.14
C GLU A 323 -10.69 -26.48 14.24
N LEU A 324 -10.16 -26.45 13.01
CA LEU A 324 -10.48 -25.42 12.02
C LEU A 324 -11.56 -25.93 11.05
N GLU A 325 -12.77 -25.37 11.14
CA GLU A 325 -13.85 -25.61 10.16
C GLU A 325 -13.79 -24.55 9.06
N LEU A 326 -13.39 -24.96 7.85
CA LEU A 326 -13.23 -24.06 6.69
C LEU A 326 -14.40 -24.24 5.72
N VAL A 327 -15.20 -23.20 5.52
CA VAL A 327 -16.30 -23.16 4.54
C VAL A 327 -15.86 -22.38 3.31
N GLU A 328 -15.73 -23.07 2.18
CA GLU A 328 -15.25 -22.49 0.92
C GLU A 328 -16.31 -21.60 0.24
N PRO A 329 -15.90 -20.55 -0.49
CA PRO A 329 -16.82 -19.72 -1.27
C PRO A 329 -17.36 -20.48 -2.49
N PRO A 330 -18.52 -20.08 -3.04
CA PRO A 330 -19.14 -20.76 -4.17
C PRO A 330 -18.27 -20.77 -5.44
N VAL A 331 -18.32 -21.89 -6.17
CA VAL A 331 -17.58 -22.09 -7.43
C VAL A 331 -18.23 -21.26 -8.55
N GLY A 332 -17.45 -20.42 -9.21
CA GLY A 332 -17.93 -19.56 -10.32
C GLY A 332 -18.28 -18.13 -9.93
N GLY A 333 -17.99 -17.72 -8.69
CA GLY A 333 -18.06 -16.32 -8.27
C GLY A 333 -17.04 -15.42 -9.00
N ARG A 334 -17.28 -14.11 -8.96
CA ARG A 334 -16.39 -13.08 -9.53
C ARG A 334 -14.95 -13.23 -9.00
N GLY A 335 -13.97 -12.92 -9.84
CA GLY A 335 -12.57 -12.82 -9.44
C GLY A 335 -12.36 -11.77 -8.35
N LEU A 336 -11.50 -12.07 -7.38
CA LEU A 336 -11.13 -11.12 -6.34
C LEU A 336 -9.95 -10.27 -6.82
N PRO A 337 -10.00 -8.93 -6.68
CA PRO A 337 -8.82 -8.10 -6.79
C PRO A 337 -7.73 -8.59 -5.82
N GLY A 338 -6.48 -8.59 -6.27
CA GLY A 338 -5.36 -9.15 -5.53
C GLY A 338 -5.19 -8.53 -4.13
N GLU A 339 -5.39 -7.22 -3.99
CA GLU A 339 -5.38 -6.56 -2.68
C GLU A 339 -6.52 -7.00 -1.75
N VAL A 340 -7.70 -7.25 -2.30
CA VAL A 340 -8.87 -7.73 -1.52
C VAL A 340 -8.61 -9.15 -1.04
N ALA A 341 -8.15 -10.03 -1.94
CA ALA A 341 -7.79 -11.40 -1.59
C ALA A 341 -6.67 -11.45 -0.54
N HIS A 342 -5.69 -10.54 -0.65
CA HIS A 342 -4.58 -10.45 0.29
C HIS A 342 -4.99 -9.91 1.66
N ALA A 343 -5.78 -8.84 1.69
CA ALA A 343 -6.35 -8.30 2.94
C ALA A 343 -7.22 -9.33 3.64
N ALA A 344 -8.06 -10.05 2.90
CA ALA A 344 -8.90 -11.12 3.43
C ALA A 344 -8.09 -12.20 4.14
N ARG A 345 -7.01 -12.69 3.51
CA ARG A 345 -6.10 -13.66 4.14
C ARG A 345 -5.44 -13.12 5.40
N ALA A 346 -4.98 -11.86 5.37
CA ALA A 346 -4.33 -11.23 6.52
C ALA A 346 -5.30 -11.03 7.70
N VAL A 347 -6.54 -10.63 7.43
CA VAL A 347 -7.62 -10.50 8.44
C VAL A 347 -7.89 -11.84 9.11
N VAL A 348 -8.08 -12.90 8.32
CA VAL A 348 -8.35 -14.24 8.88
C VAL A 348 -7.16 -14.74 9.70
N ARG A 349 -5.92 -14.60 9.20
CA ARG A 349 -4.73 -15.02 9.94
C ARG A 349 -4.57 -14.28 11.26
N GLY A 350 -4.74 -12.95 11.26
CA GLY A 350 -4.66 -12.15 12.48
C GLY A 350 -5.72 -12.58 13.49
N ALA A 351 -6.96 -12.78 13.05
CA ALA A 351 -8.04 -13.30 13.89
C ALA A 351 -7.71 -14.68 14.46
N VAL A 352 -7.33 -15.65 13.62
CA VAL A 352 -6.98 -17.01 14.08
C VAL A 352 -5.79 -16.98 15.04
N GLN A 353 -4.77 -16.18 14.77
CA GLN A 353 -3.59 -16.07 15.63
C GLN A 353 -3.95 -15.53 17.02
N THR A 354 -4.77 -14.48 17.10
CA THR A 354 -5.23 -13.93 18.38
C THR A 354 -6.17 -14.90 19.09
N LEU A 355 -7.18 -15.45 18.40
CA LEU A 355 -8.16 -16.35 19.00
C LEU A 355 -7.51 -17.64 19.52
N SER A 356 -6.50 -18.18 18.82
CA SER A 356 -5.77 -19.39 19.20
C SER A 356 -4.95 -19.25 20.48
N THR A 357 -4.73 -18.03 20.99
CA THR A 357 -4.07 -17.81 22.28
C THR A 357 -5.01 -17.98 23.47
N GLN A 358 -6.32 -18.09 23.23
CA GLN A 358 -7.30 -18.28 24.30
C GLN A 358 -7.23 -19.70 24.88
N PRO A 359 -7.29 -19.84 26.23
CA PRO A 359 -7.52 -21.14 26.86
C PRO A 359 -8.94 -21.64 26.58
N ASP A 360 -9.11 -22.97 26.55
CA ASP A 360 -10.39 -23.67 26.35
C ASP A 360 -11.05 -23.52 24.96
N LEU A 361 -10.34 -22.99 23.96
CA LEU A 361 -10.81 -22.93 22.57
C LEU A 361 -10.78 -24.33 21.95
N SER A 362 -11.90 -24.81 21.41
CA SER A 362 -11.95 -26.14 20.78
C SER A 362 -12.13 -26.07 19.27
N ARG A 363 -12.84 -25.04 18.77
CA ARG A 363 -13.16 -24.89 17.34
C ARG A 363 -13.15 -23.43 16.89
N ILE A 364 -12.59 -23.19 15.70
CA ILE A 364 -12.79 -21.94 14.94
C ILE A 364 -13.42 -22.28 13.59
N ARG A 365 -14.55 -21.66 13.30
CA ARG A 365 -15.22 -21.71 11.99
C ARG A 365 -14.85 -20.48 11.18
N ILE A 366 -14.43 -20.67 9.94
CA ILE A 366 -14.06 -19.61 9.00
C ILE A 366 -14.84 -19.86 7.70
N ALA A 367 -15.68 -18.91 7.32
CA ALA A 367 -16.45 -18.95 6.09
C ALA A 367 -16.14 -17.75 5.21
N TRP A 368 -15.90 -18.02 3.92
CA TRP A 368 -15.86 -16.99 2.89
C TRP A 368 -17.07 -17.15 1.98
N ASP A 369 -17.70 -16.03 1.63
CA ASP A 369 -18.77 -15.97 0.64
C ASP A 369 -18.59 -14.74 -0.26
N CYS A 370 -19.23 -14.74 -1.43
CA CYS A 370 -19.13 -13.66 -2.39
C CYS A 370 -20.52 -13.37 -2.98
N ASP A 371 -21.04 -12.17 -2.70
CA ASP A 371 -22.37 -11.73 -3.19
C ASP A 371 -22.31 -11.11 -4.60
N GLY A 372 -21.14 -11.11 -5.24
CA GLY A 372 -20.85 -10.49 -6.53
C GLY A 372 -20.28 -9.07 -6.46
N SER A 373 -20.55 -8.34 -5.36
CA SER A 373 -20.05 -6.98 -5.11
C SER A 373 -19.06 -6.92 -3.94
N ASN A 374 -19.15 -7.86 -3.00
CA ASN A 374 -18.37 -7.92 -1.78
C ASN A 374 -17.87 -9.35 -1.53
N LEU A 375 -16.68 -9.43 -0.94
CA LEU A 375 -16.21 -10.61 -0.23
C LEU A 375 -16.68 -10.52 1.22
N LEU A 376 -17.42 -11.53 1.66
CA LEU A 376 -17.94 -11.69 3.01
C LEU A 376 -17.06 -12.70 3.75
N ILE A 377 -16.58 -12.33 4.93
CA ILE A 377 -15.75 -13.18 5.78
C ILE A 377 -16.42 -13.28 7.15
N ASP A 378 -16.74 -14.48 7.59
CA ASP A 378 -17.33 -14.77 8.90
C ASP A 378 -16.38 -15.71 9.65
N ILE A 379 -15.91 -15.27 10.82
CA ILE A 379 -15.02 -16.04 11.70
C ILE A 379 -15.72 -16.18 13.04
N ARG A 380 -15.87 -17.41 13.52
CA ARG A 380 -16.51 -17.70 14.80
C ARG A 380 -15.69 -18.66 15.61
N ASP A 381 -15.66 -18.46 16.92
CA ASP A 381 -15.06 -19.39 17.87
C ASP A 381 -16.06 -19.84 18.94
N ASP A 382 -15.72 -20.92 19.64
CA ASP A 382 -16.48 -21.48 20.75
C ASP A 382 -15.82 -21.23 22.12
N GLY A 383 -14.89 -20.26 22.20
CA GLY A 383 -14.19 -19.93 23.44
C GLY A 383 -15.10 -19.27 24.47
N ARG A 384 -14.54 -18.87 25.62
CA ARG A 384 -15.31 -18.19 26.67
C ARG A 384 -15.74 -16.76 26.33
N GLY A 385 -15.31 -16.23 25.17
CA GLY A 385 -15.44 -14.83 24.81
C GLY A 385 -14.43 -13.92 25.53
N ALA A 386 -13.28 -14.49 25.92
CA ALA A 386 -12.24 -13.83 26.72
C ALA A 386 -11.12 -13.19 25.89
N ALA A 387 -11.13 -13.36 24.56
CA ALA A 387 -10.25 -12.61 23.67
C ALA A 387 -10.49 -11.11 23.82
N ASP A 388 -9.40 -10.33 23.82
CA ASP A 388 -9.48 -8.88 23.68
C ASP A 388 -9.90 -8.54 22.24
N LEU A 389 -11.19 -8.70 21.95
CA LEU A 389 -11.77 -8.37 20.64
C LEU A 389 -11.69 -6.88 20.35
N ALA A 390 -11.57 -6.03 21.38
CA ALA A 390 -11.35 -4.61 21.19
C ALA A 390 -9.96 -4.36 20.59
N GLU A 391 -8.93 -5.02 21.11
CA GLU A 391 -7.58 -4.98 20.55
C GLU A 391 -7.50 -5.66 19.17
N LEU A 392 -8.12 -6.83 19.00
CA LEU A 392 -8.21 -7.49 17.71
C LEU A 392 -8.89 -6.59 16.66
N GLY A 393 -9.99 -5.95 17.05
CA GLY A 393 -10.70 -4.96 16.25
C GLY A 393 -9.79 -3.79 15.88
N ARG A 394 -9.06 -3.20 16.84
CA ARG A 394 -8.10 -2.11 16.58
C ARG A 394 -7.00 -2.51 15.61
N GLN A 395 -6.52 -3.74 15.66
CA GLN A 395 -5.46 -4.23 14.76
C GLN A 395 -5.97 -4.52 13.35
N LEU A 396 -7.16 -5.11 13.21
CA LEU A 396 -7.67 -5.57 11.91
C LEU A 396 -8.46 -4.49 11.16
N ARG A 397 -9.22 -3.65 11.88
CA ARG A 397 -10.11 -2.62 11.32
C ARG A 397 -9.41 -1.67 10.34
N PRO A 398 -8.20 -1.13 10.61
CA PRO A 398 -7.52 -0.26 9.67
C PRO A 398 -7.28 -0.90 8.29
N ARG A 399 -7.05 -2.21 8.22
CA ARG A 399 -6.85 -2.93 6.95
C ARG A 399 -8.14 -3.03 6.15
N VAL A 400 -9.25 -3.28 6.84
CA VAL A 400 -10.58 -3.44 6.26
C VAL A 400 -11.12 -2.08 5.77
N GLU A 401 -11.05 -1.06 6.62
CA GLU A 401 -11.52 0.29 6.31
C GLU A 401 -10.74 0.94 5.17
N THR A 402 -9.43 0.66 5.07
CA THR A 402 -8.60 1.14 3.94
C THR A 402 -9.14 0.71 2.57
N LEU A 403 -9.79 -0.46 2.50
CA LEU A 403 -10.39 -0.96 1.27
C LEU A 403 -11.84 -0.51 1.08
N GLY A 404 -12.39 0.30 2.00
CA GLY A 404 -13.79 0.68 2.05
C GLY A 404 -14.71 -0.38 2.66
N GLY A 405 -14.13 -1.37 3.35
CA GLY A 405 -14.87 -2.44 4.00
C GLY A 405 -15.31 -2.10 5.42
N THR A 406 -16.09 -3.01 6.02
CA THR A 406 -16.57 -2.91 7.41
C THR A 406 -16.14 -4.13 8.20
N LEU A 407 -15.79 -3.91 9.48
CA LEU A 407 -15.45 -4.96 10.43
C LEU A 407 -16.33 -4.85 11.68
N GLU A 408 -17.10 -5.89 11.93
CA GLU A 408 -17.95 -6.06 13.11
C GLU A 408 -17.40 -7.19 13.98
N SER A 409 -17.47 -7.00 15.30
CA SER A 409 -16.96 -7.96 16.28
C SER A 409 -17.91 -8.03 17.45
N GLU A 410 -18.38 -9.22 17.77
CA GLU A 410 -19.28 -9.50 18.89
C GLU A 410 -18.67 -10.61 19.76
N SER A 411 -18.74 -10.45 21.08
CA SER A 411 -18.40 -11.49 22.05
C SER A 411 -19.62 -11.78 22.90
N THR A 412 -19.95 -13.06 23.06
CA THR A 412 -20.95 -13.48 24.03
C THR A 412 -20.29 -14.41 25.04
N VAL A 413 -20.29 -14.02 26.31
CA VAL A 413 -19.66 -14.80 27.38
C VAL A 413 -20.22 -16.23 27.40
N GLY A 414 -19.33 -17.22 27.29
CA GLY A 414 -19.69 -18.65 27.26
C GLY A 414 -20.28 -19.17 25.95
N TRP A 415 -20.45 -18.32 24.93
CA TRP A 415 -20.90 -18.69 23.58
C TRP A 415 -19.85 -18.44 22.50
N GLY A 416 -18.74 -17.79 22.85
CA GLY A 416 -17.63 -17.48 21.96
C GLY A 416 -17.71 -16.12 21.30
N SER A 417 -16.84 -15.91 20.31
CA SER A 417 -16.76 -14.66 19.56
C SER A 417 -17.16 -14.83 18.11
N SER A 418 -17.64 -13.75 17.51
CA SER A 418 -17.95 -13.64 16.09
C SER A 418 -17.29 -12.39 15.53
N LEU A 419 -16.59 -12.54 14.40
CA LEU A 419 -15.96 -11.46 13.66
C LEU A 419 -16.46 -11.53 12.21
N ARG A 420 -17.10 -10.46 11.75
CA ARG A 420 -17.61 -10.33 10.39
C ARG A 420 -16.90 -9.20 9.66
N SER A 421 -16.33 -9.51 8.51
CA SER A 421 -15.69 -8.53 7.64
C SER A 421 -16.36 -8.53 6.28
N VAL A 422 -16.69 -7.34 5.78
CA VAL A 422 -17.19 -7.11 4.42
C VAL A 422 -16.15 -6.32 3.66
N LEU A 423 -15.64 -6.86 2.56
CA LEU A 423 -14.64 -6.20 1.71
C LEU A 423 -15.23 -5.97 0.32
N PRO A 424 -15.42 -4.71 -0.12
CA PRO A 424 -15.98 -4.43 -1.43
C PRO A 424 -14.98 -4.81 -2.52
N LEU A 425 -15.46 -5.52 -3.55
CA LEU A 425 -14.64 -5.90 -4.70
C LEU A 425 -14.35 -4.67 -5.56
N ASP A 426 -15.37 -3.89 -5.84
CA ASP A 426 -15.26 -2.62 -6.54
C ASP A 426 -14.89 -1.47 -5.61
N LEU A 427 -14.26 -0.45 -6.17
CA LEU A 427 -14.19 0.82 -5.47
C LEU A 427 -15.62 1.33 -5.25
N PRO A 428 -15.89 2.01 -4.14
CA PRO A 428 -17.12 2.76 -4.02
C PRO A 428 -17.16 3.73 -5.20
N VAL A 429 -17.98 3.41 -6.20
CA VAL A 429 -18.36 4.36 -7.22
C VAL A 429 -19.00 5.48 -6.43
N VAL A 430 -18.32 6.62 -6.35
CA VAL A 430 -19.01 7.86 -6.01
C VAL A 430 -19.97 8.04 -7.18
N ALA A 431 -21.17 7.48 -7.04
CA ALA A 431 -22.21 7.64 -8.04
C ALA A 431 -22.32 9.15 -8.26
N PRO A 432 -21.95 9.65 -9.45
CA PRO A 432 -21.69 11.08 -9.66
C PRO A 432 -22.89 11.96 -9.27
N ASN A 433 -24.09 11.35 -9.19
CA ASN A 433 -25.35 12.04 -8.97
C ASN A 433 -26.01 11.80 -7.60
N ARG A 434 -25.36 11.11 -6.63
CA ARG A 434 -25.90 10.99 -5.25
C ARG A 434 -26.21 12.35 -4.59
N PRO A 435 -25.34 13.38 -4.67
CA PRO A 435 -25.69 14.70 -4.13
C PRO A 435 -26.80 15.40 -4.93
N ALA A 436 -26.89 15.19 -6.24
CA ALA A 436 -27.94 15.76 -7.09
C ALA A 436 -29.33 15.15 -6.79
N LEU A 437 -29.39 13.85 -6.51
CA LEU A 437 -30.60 13.16 -6.05
C LEU A 437 -31.05 13.64 -4.67
N ALA A 438 -30.10 13.88 -3.76
CA ALA A 438 -30.39 14.43 -2.44
C ALA A 438 -30.93 15.88 -2.50
N ALA A 439 -30.67 16.61 -3.59
CA ALA A 439 -31.18 17.97 -3.82
C ALA A 439 -32.59 18.02 -4.42
N LEU A 440 -33.15 16.87 -4.82
CA LEU A 440 -34.53 16.78 -5.30
C LEU A 440 -35.50 17.01 -4.14
N GLY A 441 -36.50 17.86 -4.36
CA GLY A 441 -37.60 17.98 -3.42
C GLY A 441 -38.43 16.69 -3.39
N PRO A 442 -39.21 16.45 -2.32
CA PRO A 442 -40.02 15.23 -2.19
C PRO A 442 -40.88 14.95 -3.43
N ARG A 443 -41.47 16.00 -4.01
CA ARG A 443 -42.33 15.88 -5.18
C ARG A 443 -41.58 15.64 -6.50
N GLU A 444 -40.33 16.11 -6.59
CA GLU A 444 -39.46 15.88 -7.74
C GLU A 444 -38.93 14.43 -7.72
N ALA A 445 -38.65 13.88 -6.53
CA ALA A 445 -38.27 12.49 -6.35
C ALA A 445 -39.39 11.52 -6.76
N GLU A 446 -40.64 11.75 -6.32
CA GLU A 446 -41.81 10.96 -6.75
C GLU A 446 -42.03 11.01 -8.27
N VAL A 447 -41.82 12.18 -8.89
CA VAL A 447 -41.89 12.33 -10.34
C VAL A 447 -40.76 11.55 -11.02
N LEU A 448 -39.54 11.57 -10.47
CA LEU A 448 -38.41 10.80 -10.98
C LEU A 448 -38.68 9.29 -10.93
N GLU A 449 -39.27 8.75 -9.86
CA GLU A 449 -39.66 7.33 -9.78
C GLU A 449 -40.63 6.93 -10.90
N HIS A 450 -41.53 7.83 -11.29
CA HIS A 450 -42.42 7.60 -12.42
C HIS A 450 -41.75 7.78 -13.79
N LEU A 451 -40.73 8.64 -13.89
CA LEU A 451 -39.92 8.78 -15.11
C LEU A 451 -39.07 7.53 -15.34
N VAL A 452 -38.48 6.96 -14.28
CA VAL A 452 -37.76 5.67 -14.30
C VAL A 452 -38.70 4.54 -14.77
N ALA A 453 -39.97 4.57 -14.34
CA ALA A 453 -41.00 3.64 -14.82
C ALA A 453 -41.50 3.92 -16.26
N GLY A 454 -40.92 4.87 -16.99
CA GLY A 454 -41.29 5.20 -18.38
C GLY A 454 -42.64 5.87 -18.56
N ARG A 455 -43.26 6.40 -17.51
CA ARG A 455 -44.66 6.90 -17.55
C ARG A 455 -44.78 8.26 -18.23
N ARG A 456 -45.85 8.46 -19.00
CA ARG A 456 -46.16 9.76 -19.62
C ARG A 456 -46.73 10.74 -18.59
N ASN A 457 -46.53 12.05 -18.80
CA ASN A 457 -46.90 13.09 -17.82
C ASN A 457 -48.39 13.06 -17.41
N ARG A 458 -49.29 12.69 -18.32
CA ARG A 458 -50.71 12.48 -18.02
C ARG A 458 -50.95 11.39 -16.96
N VAL A 459 -50.27 10.24 -17.11
CA VAL A 459 -50.39 9.12 -16.16
C VAL A 459 -49.76 9.47 -14.81
N ILE A 460 -48.66 10.24 -14.83
CA ILE A 460 -48.03 10.76 -13.62
C ILE A 460 -48.98 11.71 -12.89
N ALA A 461 -49.64 12.60 -13.62
CA ALA A 461 -50.59 13.58 -13.08
C ALA A 461 -51.78 12.88 -12.39
N GLU A 462 -52.35 11.87 -13.03
CA GLU A 462 -53.44 11.05 -12.49
C GLU A 462 -53.02 10.32 -11.20
N ARG A 463 -51.84 9.68 -11.19
CA ARG A 463 -51.34 8.91 -10.03
C ARG A 463 -50.94 9.80 -8.85
N LEU A 464 -50.33 10.94 -9.13
CA LEU A 464 -49.93 11.91 -8.11
C LEU A 464 -51.07 12.85 -7.72
N ARG A 465 -52.26 12.76 -8.35
CA ARG A 465 -53.43 13.63 -8.13
C ARG A 465 -53.11 15.12 -8.28
N VAL A 466 -52.41 15.48 -9.36
CA VAL A 466 -52.07 16.86 -9.74
C VAL A 466 -52.39 17.10 -11.21
N SER A 467 -52.27 18.35 -11.67
CA SER A 467 -52.45 18.66 -13.10
C SER A 467 -51.22 18.26 -13.92
N GLU A 468 -51.41 18.04 -15.23
CA GLU A 468 -50.31 17.77 -16.17
C GLU A 468 -49.31 18.94 -16.24
N SER A 469 -49.78 20.18 -16.06
CA SER A 469 -48.92 21.37 -16.01
C SER A 469 -48.00 21.35 -14.77
N THR A 470 -48.50 20.91 -13.62
CA THR A 470 -47.68 20.74 -12.40
C THR A 470 -46.63 19.64 -12.58
N VAL A 471 -46.97 18.53 -13.26
CA VAL A 471 -45.97 17.49 -13.59
C VAL A 471 -44.89 18.04 -14.52
N LYS A 472 -45.26 18.81 -15.56
CA LYS A 472 -44.26 19.45 -16.46
C LYS A 472 -43.30 20.36 -15.69
N PHE A 473 -43.81 21.10 -14.72
CA PHE A 473 -43.00 21.94 -13.85
C PHE A 473 -42.00 21.12 -13.02
N HIS A 474 -42.46 20.03 -12.37
CA HIS A 474 -41.56 19.16 -11.60
C HIS A 474 -40.56 18.41 -12.49
N VAL A 475 -40.95 17.97 -13.69
CA VAL A 475 -40.01 17.38 -14.66
C VAL A 475 -38.93 18.39 -15.03
N ALA A 476 -39.27 19.64 -15.33
CA ALA A 476 -38.27 20.68 -15.60
C ALA A 476 -37.35 20.94 -14.39
N GLY A 477 -37.90 20.88 -13.17
CA GLY A 477 -37.13 20.96 -11.93
C GLY A 477 -36.13 19.81 -11.78
N VAL A 478 -36.57 18.58 -12.02
CA VAL A 478 -35.73 17.36 -12.04
C VAL A 478 -34.63 17.47 -13.08
N LEU A 479 -34.95 17.83 -14.33
CA LEU A 479 -33.96 17.97 -15.41
C LEU A 479 -32.87 18.98 -15.05
N ARG A 480 -33.28 20.15 -14.53
CA ARG A 480 -32.36 21.21 -14.11
C ARG A 480 -31.47 20.79 -12.93
N LYS A 481 -32.03 20.10 -11.93
CA LYS A 481 -31.29 19.69 -10.73
C LYS A 481 -30.37 18.50 -10.95
N LEU A 482 -30.71 17.63 -11.91
CA LEU A 482 -29.87 16.51 -12.34
C LEU A 482 -28.93 16.89 -13.49
N GLU A 483 -28.96 18.15 -13.95
CA GLU A 483 -28.14 18.69 -15.05
C GLU A 483 -28.25 17.89 -16.36
N VAL A 484 -29.44 17.38 -16.68
CA VAL A 484 -29.72 16.57 -17.87
C VAL A 484 -30.67 17.30 -18.83
N ALA A 485 -30.53 17.03 -20.13
CA ALA A 485 -31.29 17.71 -21.18
C ALA A 485 -32.62 17.01 -21.47
N THR A 486 -32.67 15.69 -21.32
CA THR A 486 -33.85 14.90 -21.69
C THR A 486 -34.44 14.10 -20.53
N ARG A 487 -35.75 13.83 -20.61
CA ARG A 487 -36.44 12.94 -19.68
C ARG A 487 -35.90 11.50 -19.71
N GLY A 488 -35.28 11.09 -20.82
CA GLY A 488 -34.66 9.78 -20.98
C GLY A 488 -33.38 9.68 -20.18
N GLU A 489 -32.53 10.71 -20.29
CA GLU A 489 -31.33 10.86 -19.45
C GLU A 489 -31.68 10.91 -17.96
N ALA A 490 -32.72 11.66 -17.57
CA ALA A 490 -33.18 11.69 -16.18
C ALA A 490 -33.61 10.30 -15.67
N ALA A 491 -34.29 9.51 -16.49
CA ALA A 491 -34.69 8.15 -16.14
C ALA A 491 -33.47 7.21 -16.04
N ALA A 492 -32.49 7.34 -16.92
CA ALA A 492 -31.23 6.59 -16.87
C ALA A 492 -30.44 6.91 -15.60
N VAL A 493 -30.24 8.20 -15.30
CA VAL A 493 -29.58 8.67 -14.07
C VAL A 493 -30.29 8.16 -12.82
N GLY A 494 -31.62 8.18 -12.80
CA GLY A 494 -32.40 7.64 -11.69
C GLY A 494 -32.22 6.12 -11.52
N ALA A 495 -32.23 5.37 -12.62
CA ALA A 495 -32.05 3.91 -12.61
C ALA A 495 -30.63 3.50 -12.16
N GLU A 496 -29.60 4.16 -12.70
CA GLU A 496 -28.20 3.95 -12.32
C GLU A 496 -27.93 4.25 -10.85
N ALA A 497 -28.64 5.23 -10.29
CA ALA A 497 -28.53 5.58 -8.88
C ALA A 497 -29.43 4.74 -7.95
N GLY A 498 -30.14 3.73 -8.47
CA GLY A 498 -30.93 2.79 -7.68
C GLY A 498 -32.31 3.32 -7.25
N VAL A 499 -32.85 4.36 -7.90
CA VAL A 499 -34.22 4.83 -7.65
C VAL A 499 -35.19 3.73 -8.10
N LYS A 500 -36.08 3.30 -7.19
CA LYS A 500 -37.06 2.24 -7.50
C LYS A 500 -38.11 2.80 -8.46
N ALA A 501 -38.38 2.06 -9.53
CA ALA A 501 -39.51 2.36 -10.41
C ALA A 501 -40.81 2.31 -9.60
N ALA A 502 -41.62 3.37 -9.71
CA ALA A 502 -42.90 3.40 -9.01
C ALA A 502 -43.80 2.24 -9.48
N PRO A 503 -44.47 1.53 -8.56
CA PRO A 503 -45.36 0.41 -8.88
C PRO A 503 -46.53 0.87 -9.76
#